data_AF-A0AAW0M5L5-F1
#
_entry.id   AF-A0AAW0M5L5-F1
#
_cell.length_a   1.000
_cell.length_b   1.000
_cell.length_c   1.000
_cell.angle_alpha   90.00
_cell.angle_beta   90.00
_cell.angle_gamma   90.00
#
_symmetry.space_group_name_H-M   'P 1'
#
loop_
_entity.id
_entity.type
_entity.pdbx_description
1 polymer ?
#
loop_
_entity_poly.entity_id
_entity_poly.type
_entity_poly.pdbx_seq_one_letter_code
_entity_poly.pdbx_strand_id
1 'polypeptide(L)'
;MGSKSRQLHIFFFPLMAHGHLIPTMDMAKLFAERGVKATIVTTPRNMPIFSKTRGTNVDIQIIKFPAVEAGLPEGCENVDSVTSEDMSDKFIKATKMLQQPLEQLLEEYQPSCLVADMFFPWATDVAANLGIPRLAFSVTSFFSLSSQHSLQLYEPHKKVFSDSEPFVIPSFPGEIKLTRMELPDFYLQEVETDFYKLLKEAIESEFTSYGVVVNSFYELEPAYADHYRKVLGIKAWHIGPVSLCNKDAEDKAQRGKEASIDEQECLNVGAQQWTRVVDGIKSEAIERAMRQILVGEEAARAKALGEMARRAVEEGGSSYSDLNALIEELRLYCL
;
A
#
# COMPACT_ATOMS: atom_id res chain seq x y z
N MET A 1 30.75 -31.06 -0.31
CA MET A 1 30.98 -29.60 -0.42
C MET A 1 29.63 -28.95 -0.21
N GLY A 2 29.42 -28.30 0.93
CA GLY A 2 28.12 -27.68 1.23
C GLY A 2 27.88 -26.52 0.29
N SER A 3 26.79 -26.56 -0.48
CA SER A 3 26.29 -25.40 -1.20
C SER A 3 26.16 -24.25 -0.18
N LYS A 4 26.91 -23.16 -0.36
CA LYS A 4 26.64 -21.93 0.37
C LYS A 4 25.25 -21.49 -0.09
N SER A 5 24.24 -21.66 0.76
CA SER A 5 22.89 -21.12 0.53
C SER A 5 23.05 -19.66 0.10
N ARG A 6 22.69 -19.34 -1.15
CA ARG A 6 22.69 -17.96 -1.64
C ARG A 6 21.69 -17.19 -0.77
N GLN A 7 22.13 -16.08 -0.17
CA GLN A 7 21.22 -15.25 0.62
C GLN A 7 20.11 -14.73 -0.29
N LEU A 8 18.85 -14.91 0.12
CA LEU A 8 17.70 -14.38 -0.61
C LEU A 8 17.84 -12.86 -0.72
N HIS A 9 17.73 -12.32 -1.93
CA HIS A 9 17.84 -10.88 -2.19
C HIS A 9 16.55 -10.37 -2.83
N ILE A 10 15.81 -9.52 -2.13
CA ILE A 10 14.53 -8.97 -2.60
C ILE A 10 14.69 -7.50 -2.93
N PHE A 11 14.24 -7.13 -4.12
CA PHE A 11 14.09 -5.74 -4.53
C PHE A 11 12.66 -5.26 -4.27
N PHE A 12 12.53 -4.04 -3.77
CA PHE A 12 11.27 -3.38 -3.50
C PHE A 12 11.15 -2.13 -4.38
N PHE A 13 10.10 -2.05 -5.18
CA PHE A 13 9.86 -0.94 -6.11
C PHE A 13 8.49 -0.29 -5.83
N PRO A 14 8.43 0.70 -4.92
CA PRO A 14 7.21 1.40 -4.55
C PRO A 14 6.81 2.48 -5.56
N LEU A 15 5.51 2.80 -5.62
CA LEU A 15 5.06 4.04 -6.26
C LEU A 15 5.62 5.24 -5.48
N MET A 16 5.99 6.30 -6.19
CA MET A 16 6.53 7.54 -5.61
C MET A 16 5.44 8.41 -4.97
N ALA A 17 4.77 7.85 -3.97
CA ALA A 17 3.73 8.47 -3.16
C ALA A 17 3.94 8.10 -1.69
N HIS A 18 3.77 9.03 -0.76
CA HIS A 18 4.08 8.78 0.67
C HIS A 18 3.32 7.58 1.25
N GLY A 19 2.06 7.39 0.85
CA GLY A 19 1.23 6.24 1.24
C GLY A 19 1.76 4.88 0.79
N HIS A 20 2.70 4.85 -0.16
CA HIS A 20 3.31 3.65 -0.73
C HIS A 20 4.78 3.49 -0.31
N LEU A 21 5.54 4.59 -0.32
CA LEU A 21 6.95 4.63 0.07
C LEU A 21 7.15 4.19 1.52
N ILE A 22 6.33 4.70 2.45
CA ILE A 22 6.52 4.44 3.88
C ILE A 22 6.20 2.97 4.22
N PRO A 23 5.04 2.38 3.83
CA PRO A 23 4.79 0.96 4.09
C PRO A 23 5.80 0.05 3.41
N THR A 24 6.35 0.44 2.26
CA THR A 24 7.39 -0.34 1.58
C THR A 24 8.70 -0.34 2.36
N MET A 25 9.09 0.78 2.97
CA MET A 25 10.23 0.80 3.89
C MET A 25 10.01 -0.14 5.08
N ASP A 26 8.84 -0.02 5.73
CA ASP A 26 8.47 -0.85 6.88
C ASP A 26 8.51 -2.36 6.50
N MET A 27 7.97 -2.70 5.33
CA MET A 27 8.03 -4.06 4.78
C MET A 27 9.48 -4.50 4.54
N ALA A 28 10.31 -3.69 3.89
CA ALA A 28 11.72 -4.03 3.62
C ALA A 28 12.49 -4.31 4.93
N LYS A 29 12.22 -3.56 6.01
CA LYS A 29 12.78 -3.84 7.34
C LYS A 29 12.36 -5.22 7.86
N LEU A 30 11.07 -5.58 7.76
CA LEU A 30 10.56 -6.87 8.21
C LEU A 30 11.25 -8.06 7.51
N PHE A 31 11.57 -7.92 6.22
CA PHE A 31 12.36 -8.90 5.47
C PHE A 31 13.83 -8.91 5.94
N ALA A 32 14.44 -7.74 6.09
CA ALA A 32 15.83 -7.61 6.55
C ALA A 32 16.07 -8.22 7.93
N GLU A 33 15.14 -8.05 8.86
CA GLU A 33 15.15 -8.65 10.20
C GLU A 33 15.12 -10.19 10.17
N ARG A 34 14.66 -10.80 9.07
CA ARG A 34 14.64 -12.25 8.83
C ARG A 34 15.85 -12.74 8.02
N GLY A 35 16.88 -11.91 7.90
CA GLY A 35 18.14 -12.24 7.22
C GLY A 35 18.08 -12.19 5.69
N VAL A 36 16.98 -11.67 5.11
CA VAL A 36 16.86 -11.42 3.68
C VAL A 36 17.63 -10.14 3.33
N LYS A 37 18.42 -10.16 2.25
CA LYS A 37 18.99 -8.91 1.74
C LYS A 37 17.87 -8.11 1.09
N ALA A 38 17.62 -6.90 1.56
CA ALA A 38 16.54 -6.04 1.07
C ALA A 38 17.12 -4.80 0.38
N THR A 39 16.57 -4.42 -0.77
CA THR A 39 16.96 -3.21 -1.48
C THR A 39 15.74 -2.47 -2.01
N ILE A 40 15.62 -1.18 -1.71
CA ILE A 40 14.55 -0.33 -2.23
C ILE A 40 15.05 0.43 -3.44
N VAL A 41 14.31 0.35 -4.54
CA VAL A 41 14.53 1.16 -5.74
C VAL A 41 13.68 2.42 -5.64
N THR A 42 14.29 3.60 -5.73
CA THR A 42 13.63 4.89 -5.60
C THR A 42 14.23 5.93 -6.54
N THR A 43 13.77 7.18 -6.46
CA THR A 43 14.24 8.30 -7.28
C THR A 43 14.95 9.36 -6.42
N PRO A 44 15.78 10.25 -7.02
CA PRO A 44 16.55 11.23 -6.25
C PRO A 44 15.72 12.09 -5.29
N ARG A 45 14.52 12.53 -5.68
CA ARG A 45 13.66 13.36 -4.82
C ARG A 45 12.99 12.59 -3.70
N ASN A 46 12.82 11.28 -3.84
CA ASN A 46 12.18 10.42 -2.85
C ASN A 46 13.18 9.73 -1.92
N MET A 47 14.46 9.65 -2.29
CA MET A 47 15.54 9.08 -1.47
C MET A 47 15.56 9.59 -0.01
N PRO A 48 15.39 10.90 0.28
CA PRO A 48 15.48 11.39 1.66
C PRO A 48 14.50 10.73 2.63
N ILE A 49 13.35 10.23 2.14
CA ILE A 49 12.34 9.51 2.94
C ILE A 49 12.94 8.24 3.56
N PHE A 50 13.85 7.57 2.86
CA PHE A 50 14.48 6.33 3.31
C PHE A 50 15.78 6.57 4.09
N SER A 51 16.46 7.70 3.87
CA SER A 51 17.70 8.02 4.59
C SER A 51 17.52 8.35 6.07
N LYS A 52 16.28 8.66 6.50
CA LYS A 52 15.99 9.03 7.89
C LYS A 52 15.98 7.82 8.84
N THR A 53 15.73 6.62 8.33
CA THR A 53 15.69 5.39 9.14
C THR A 53 17.10 4.85 9.39
N ARG A 54 17.71 5.26 10.51
CA ARG A 54 19.03 4.79 10.96
C ARG A 54 19.00 3.32 11.37
N GLY A 55 20.12 2.61 11.20
CA GLY A 55 20.31 1.26 11.73
C GLY A 55 19.61 0.14 10.97
N THR A 56 19.05 0.41 9.78
CA THR A 56 18.37 -0.62 8.97
C THR A 56 19.33 -1.25 7.96
N ASN A 57 19.30 -2.57 7.84
CA ASN A 57 20.08 -3.32 6.84
C ASN A 57 19.33 -3.39 5.50
N VAL A 58 18.90 -2.22 5.01
CA VAL A 58 18.16 -2.06 3.76
C VAL A 58 18.98 -1.16 2.82
N ASP A 59 19.35 -1.70 1.66
CA ASP A 59 20.08 -0.96 0.64
C ASP A 59 19.12 -0.05 -0.15
N ILE A 60 19.65 1.02 -0.75
CA ILE A 60 18.88 1.92 -1.62
C ILE A 60 19.55 1.96 -3.00
N GLN A 61 18.75 1.78 -4.05
CA GLN A 61 19.14 2.00 -5.44
C GLN A 61 18.35 3.17 -6.01
N ILE A 62 19.03 4.06 -6.73
CA ILE A 62 18.43 5.27 -7.27
C ILE A 62 18.33 5.15 -8.79
N ILE A 63 17.12 5.29 -9.32
CA ILE A 63 16.86 5.41 -10.75
C ILE A 63 16.40 6.83 -11.09
N LYS A 64 16.80 7.34 -12.27
CA LYS A 64 16.36 8.67 -12.73
C LYS A 64 14.86 8.63 -13.05
N PHE A 65 14.09 9.54 -12.45
CA PHE A 65 12.70 9.73 -12.86
C PHE A 65 12.62 10.57 -14.14
N PRO A 66 11.94 10.11 -15.20
CA PRO A 66 11.92 10.77 -16.50
C PRO A 66 10.87 11.91 -16.55
N ALA A 67 10.92 12.84 -15.60
CA ALA A 67 9.91 13.90 -15.46
C ALA A 67 9.82 14.76 -16.74
N VAL A 68 10.94 15.31 -17.17
CA VAL A 68 11.01 16.23 -18.32
C VAL A 68 10.67 15.50 -19.61
N GLU A 69 11.16 14.28 -19.78
CA GLU A 69 10.90 13.44 -20.96
C GLU A 69 9.41 13.05 -21.08
N ALA A 70 8.70 12.93 -19.95
CA ALA A 70 7.26 12.72 -19.93
C ALA A 70 6.45 14.03 -20.11
N GLY A 71 7.08 15.20 -20.00
CA GLY A 71 6.45 16.51 -20.11
C GLY A 71 6.05 17.16 -18.77
N LEU A 72 6.55 16.63 -17.65
CA LEU A 72 6.40 17.21 -16.32
C LEU A 72 7.48 18.27 -16.03
N PRO A 73 7.23 19.19 -15.07
CA PRO A 73 8.26 20.07 -14.54
C PRO A 73 9.44 19.27 -13.95
N GLU A 74 10.65 19.83 -14.07
CA GLU A 74 11.85 19.23 -13.45
C GLU A 74 11.66 19.07 -11.94
N GLY A 75 11.99 17.89 -11.42
CA GLY A 75 11.84 17.55 -10.00
C GLY A 75 10.44 17.10 -9.57
N CYS A 76 9.46 17.04 -10.49
CA CYS A 76 8.15 16.45 -10.24
C CYS A 76 8.26 14.91 -10.27
N GLU A 77 8.81 14.32 -9.19
CA GLU A 77 9.02 12.87 -9.07
C GLU A 77 8.14 12.21 -8.01
N ASN A 78 7.25 12.96 -7.35
CA ASN A 78 6.36 12.47 -6.30
C ASN A 78 4.93 12.89 -6.60
N VAL A 79 3.96 12.02 -6.30
CA VAL A 79 2.52 12.26 -6.51
C VAL A 79 2.04 13.55 -5.82
N ASP A 80 2.61 13.93 -4.67
CA ASP A 80 2.27 15.19 -3.98
C ASP A 80 2.57 16.45 -4.82
N SER A 81 3.42 16.33 -5.85
CA SER A 81 3.75 17.43 -6.78
C SER A 81 2.80 17.51 -7.97
N VAL A 82 1.88 16.56 -8.12
CA VAL A 82 0.89 16.49 -9.21
C VAL A 82 -0.34 17.28 -8.80
N THR A 83 -0.64 18.37 -9.51
CA THR A 83 -1.70 19.33 -9.13
C THR A 83 -2.81 19.46 -10.17
N SER A 84 -2.76 18.69 -11.26
CA SER A 84 -3.78 18.68 -12.32
C SER A 84 -3.89 17.30 -12.97
N GLU A 85 -4.99 17.08 -13.70
CA GLU A 85 -5.24 15.86 -14.46
C GLU A 85 -4.19 15.64 -15.56
N ASP A 86 -3.83 16.69 -16.32
CA ASP A 86 -2.75 16.63 -17.33
C ASP A 86 -1.40 16.23 -16.71
N MET A 87 -1.09 16.71 -15.50
CA MET A 87 0.11 16.26 -14.78
C MET A 87 -0.01 14.80 -14.32
N SER A 88 -1.21 14.35 -13.94
CA SER A 88 -1.46 12.96 -13.57
C SER A 88 -1.17 12.02 -14.74
N ASP A 89 -1.68 12.33 -15.94
CA ASP A 89 -1.45 11.52 -17.14
C ASP A 89 0.04 11.48 -17.51
N LYS A 90 0.73 12.62 -17.43
CA LYS A 90 2.17 12.69 -17.66
C LYS A 90 2.97 11.95 -16.59
N PHE A 91 2.50 11.91 -15.34
CA PHE A 91 3.11 11.13 -14.28
C PHE A 91 2.96 9.62 -14.53
N ILE A 92 1.77 9.16 -14.93
CA ILE A 92 1.54 7.76 -15.34
C ILE A 92 2.41 7.40 -16.55
N LYS A 93 2.57 8.31 -17.52
CA LYS A 93 3.51 8.12 -18.62
C LYS A 93 4.95 7.99 -18.13
N ALA A 94 5.39 8.84 -17.22
CA ALA A 94 6.72 8.80 -16.64
C ALA A 94 6.99 7.48 -15.89
N THR A 95 6.01 6.94 -15.16
CA THR A 95 6.18 5.65 -14.48
C THR A 95 6.31 4.49 -15.46
N LYS A 96 5.58 4.47 -16.57
CA LYS A 96 5.76 3.48 -17.65
C LYS A 96 7.17 3.54 -18.27
N MET A 97 7.77 4.73 -18.35
CA MET A 97 9.13 4.90 -18.85
C MET A 97 10.22 4.36 -17.88
N LEU A 98 9.87 4.03 -16.63
CA LEU A 98 10.78 3.38 -15.68
C LEU A 98 10.99 1.88 -15.95
N GLN A 99 10.25 1.30 -16.89
CA GLN A 99 10.36 -0.11 -17.27
C GLN A 99 11.80 -0.48 -17.63
N GLN A 100 12.42 0.23 -18.58
CA GLN A 100 13.77 -0.05 -19.04
C GLN A 100 14.84 0.17 -17.93
N PRO A 101 14.84 1.30 -17.19
CA PRO A 101 15.75 1.47 -16.06
C PRO A 101 15.63 0.37 -14.98
N LEU A 102 14.41 -0.08 -14.68
CA LEU A 102 14.19 -1.15 -13.72
C LEU A 102 14.74 -2.49 -14.25
N GLU A 103 14.46 -2.83 -15.50
CA GLU A 103 14.93 -4.06 -16.15
C GLU A 103 16.47 -4.13 -16.13
N GLN A 104 17.16 -3.06 -16.50
CA GLN A 104 18.63 -2.97 -16.45
C GLN A 104 19.18 -3.21 -15.04
N LEU A 105 18.54 -2.63 -14.03
CA LEU A 105 18.94 -2.82 -12.63
C LEU A 105 18.73 -4.27 -12.19
N LEU A 106 17.63 -4.91 -12.61
CA LEU A 106 17.36 -6.30 -12.28
C LEU A 106 18.33 -7.27 -12.99
N GLU A 107 18.71 -6.98 -14.23
CA GLU A 107 19.74 -7.73 -14.98
C GLU A 107 21.11 -7.67 -14.30
N GLU A 108 21.49 -6.49 -13.81
CA GLU A 108 22.79 -6.27 -13.14
C GLU A 108 22.86 -6.98 -11.79
N TYR A 109 21.84 -6.82 -10.95
CA TYR A 109 21.87 -7.31 -9.56
C TYR A 109 21.36 -8.74 -9.40
N GLN A 110 20.55 -9.23 -10.34
CA GLN A 110 19.93 -10.57 -10.32
C GLN A 110 19.31 -10.92 -8.96
N PRO A 111 18.33 -10.13 -8.49
CA PRO A 111 17.65 -10.42 -7.23
C PRO A 111 16.85 -11.72 -7.34
N SER A 112 16.54 -12.30 -6.19
CA SER A 112 15.72 -13.50 -6.07
C SER A 112 14.23 -13.26 -6.31
N CYS A 113 13.75 -12.03 -6.08
CA CYS A 113 12.35 -11.65 -6.22
C CYS A 113 12.23 -10.12 -6.35
N LEU A 114 11.22 -9.68 -7.09
CA LEU A 114 10.78 -8.29 -7.15
C LEU A 114 9.45 -8.12 -6.44
N VAL A 115 9.40 -7.29 -5.41
CA VAL A 115 8.16 -6.76 -4.83
C VAL A 115 7.91 -5.40 -5.46
N ALA A 116 6.92 -5.31 -6.35
CA ALA A 116 6.58 -4.07 -7.05
C ALA A 116 5.19 -3.60 -6.66
N ASP A 117 5.01 -2.29 -6.52
CA ASP A 117 3.73 -1.66 -6.25
C ASP A 117 2.64 -2.13 -7.23
N MET A 118 1.38 -2.19 -6.76
CA MET A 118 0.24 -2.56 -7.61
C MET A 118 0.12 -1.67 -8.85
N PHE A 119 0.53 -0.41 -8.78
CA PHE A 119 0.51 0.53 -9.90
C PHE A 119 1.60 0.31 -10.97
N PHE A 120 2.38 -0.77 -10.86
CA PHE A 120 3.34 -1.21 -11.90
C PHE A 120 2.97 -2.59 -12.45
N PRO A 121 1.82 -2.76 -13.12
CA PRO A 121 1.41 -4.05 -13.67
C PRO A 121 2.45 -4.61 -14.67
N TRP A 122 3.08 -3.73 -15.45
CA TRP A 122 4.16 -4.04 -16.40
C TRP A 122 5.41 -4.64 -15.75
N ALA A 123 5.61 -4.48 -14.43
CA ALA A 123 6.75 -5.07 -13.73
C ALA A 123 6.65 -6.61 -13.68
N THR A 124 5.46 -7.17 -13.90
CA THR A 124 5.25 -8.62 -14.04
C THR A 124 6.01 -9.16 -15.25
N ASP A 125 5.87 -8.51 -16.41
CA ASP A 125 6.54 -8.94 -17.65
C ASP A 125 8.06 -8.75 -17.57
N VAL A 126 8.51 -7.64 -16.98
CA VAL A 126 9.95 -7.40 -16.74
C VAL A 126 10.56 -8.50 -15.87
N ALA A 127 9.90 -8.84 -14.76
CA ALA A 127 10.37 -9.89 -13.87
C ALA A 127 10.35 -11.27 -14.54
N ALA A 128 9.29 -11.58 -15.29
CA ALA A 128 9.13 -12.84 -16.01
C ALA A 128 10.22 -13.04 -17.08
N ASN A 129 10.58 -11.99 -17.83
CA ASN A 129 11.65 -12.03 -18.82
C ASN A 129 13.02 -12.38 -18.21
N LEU A 130 13.23 -12.02 -16.94
CA LEU A 130 14.45 -12.31 -16.18
C LEU A 130 14.34 -13.59 -15.33
N GLY A 131 13.22 -14.30 -15.42
CA GLY A 131 12.98 -15.54 -14.67
C GLY A 131 12.81 -15.35 -13.16
N ILE A 132 12.52 -14.14 -12.69
CA ILE A 132 12.33 -13.84 -11.26
C ILE A 132 10.84 -13.69 -10.93
N PRO A 133 10.38 -14.13 -9.74
CA PRO A 133 8.99 -13.98 -9.33
C PRO A 133 8.72 -12.51 -8.97
N ARG A 134 7.62 -11.96 -9.52
CA ARG A 134 7.06 -10.66 -9.08
C ARG A 134 5.95 -10.86 -8.08
N LEU A 135 6.06 -10.19 -6.93
CA LEU A 135 4.98 -10.00 -5.98
C LEU A 135 4.40 -8.60 -6.17
N ALA A 136 3.08 -8.50 -6.33
CA ALA A 136 2.39 -7.21 -6.26
C ALA A 136 2.28 -6.79 -4.80
N PHE A 137 2.60 -5.54 -4.46
CA PHE A 137 2.37 -5.01 -3.13
C PHE A 137 1.12 -4.12 -3.12
N SER A 138 0.18 -4.47 -2.25
CA SER A 138 -1.04 -3.68 -2.02
C SER A 138 -1.06 -3.14 -0.59
N VAL A 139 -1.18 -1.82 -0.49
CA VAL A 139 -1.35 -1.11 0.79
C VAL A 139 -2.81 -1.04 1.25
N THR A 140 -3.74 -1.65 0.50
CA THR A 140 -5.17 -1.68 0.82
C THR A 140 -5.60 -2.98 1.52
N SER A 141 -6.87 -3.08 1.90
CA SER A 141 -7.47 -4.24 2.58
C SER A 141 -7.94 -5.32 1.60
N PHE A 142 -8.07 -6.56 2.07
CA PHE A 142 -8.69 -7.65 1.28
C PHE A 142 -10.15 -7.35 0.93
N PHE A 143 -10.87 -6.63 1.78
CA PHE A 143 -12.21 -6.11 1.47
C PHE A 143 -12.19 -5.27 0.19
N SER A 144 -11.26 -4.30 0.12
CA SER A 144 -11.15 -3.39 -1.02
C SER A 144 -10.73 -4.13 -2.28
N LEU A 145 -9.71 -5.00 -2.17
CA LEU A 145 -9.26 -5.82 -3.30
C LEU A 145 -10.39 -6.72 -3.83
N SER A 146 -11.07 -7.46 -2.95
CA SER A 146 -12.17 -8.34 -3.34
C SER A 146 -13.34 -7.56 -3.97
N SER A 147 -13.64 -6.35 -3.47
CA SER A 147 -14.74 -5.54 -4.00
C SER A 147 -14.39 -4.95 -5.36
N GLN A 148 -13.14 -4.53 -5.58
CA GLN A 148 -12.63 -4.09 -6.88
C GLN A 148 -12.77 -5.18 -7.95
N HIS A 149 -12.37 -6.42 -7.66
CA HIS A 149 -12.55 -7.56 -8.56
C HIS A 149 -14.02 -7.76 -8.95
N SER A 150 -14.92 -7.74 -7.97
CA SER A 150 -16.36 -7.87 -8.24
C SER A 150 -16.90 -6.69 -9.07
N LEU A 151 -16.49 -5.46 -8.76
CA LEU A 151 -16.97 -4.27 -9.46
C LEU A 151 -16.50 -4.26 -10.91
N GLN A 152 -15.26 -4.66 -11.17
CA GLN A 152 -14.71 -4.78 -12.53
C GLN A 152 -15.36 -5.91 -13.32
N LEU A 153 -15.62 -7.06 -12.70
CA LEU A 153 -16.17 -8.23 -13.41
C LEU A 153 -17.67 -8.08 -13.72
N TYR A 154 -18.46 -7.59 -12.77
CA TYR A 154 -19.93 -7.61 -12.89
C TYR A 154 -20.55 -6.24 -13.18
N GLU A 155 -19.80 -5.15 -12.98
CA GLU A 155 -20.21 -3.77 -13.18
C GLU A 155 -21.64 -3.45 -12.67
N PRO A 156 -22.00 -3.81 -11.42
CA PRO A 156 -23.37 -3.63 -10.90
C PRO A 156 -23.80 -2.16 -10.87
N HIS A 157 -22.84 -1.25 -10.67
CA HIS A 157 -23.03 0.19 -10.64
C HIS A 157 -23.47 0.78 -11.99
N LYS A 158 -23.27 0.07 -13.11
CA LYS A 158 -23.77 0.48 -14.43
C LYS A 158 -25.20 0.02 -14.70
N LYS A 159 -25.78 -0.79 -13.82
CA LYS A 159 -27.11 -1.42 -13.98
C LYS A 159 -28.21 -0.71 -13.17
N VAL A 160 -27.86 0.33 -12.41
CA VAL A 160 -28.80 1.17 -11.66
C VAL A 160 -29.16 2.42 -12.44
N PHE A 161 -30.34 3.01 -12.16
CA PHE A 161 -30.92 4.12 -12.92
C PHE A 161 -30.66 5.49 -12.29
N SER A 162 -30.15 5.55 -11.05
CA SER A 162 -29.81 6.81 -10.39
C SER A 162 -28.61 6.68 -9.45
N ASP A 163 -27.97 7.80 -9.13
CA ASP A 163 -26.72 7.78 -8.34
C ASP A 163 -26.91 7.35 -6.89
N SER A 164 -28.12 7.50 -6.35
CA SER A 164 -28.50 7.09 -5.00
C SER A 164 -29.19 5.72 -4.93
N GLU A 165 -29.42 5.06 -6.07
CA GLU A 165 -30.01 3.73 -6.08
C GLU A 165 -28.98 2.70 -5.59
N PRO A 166 -29.29 1.91 -4.54
CA PRO A 166 -28.36 0.94 -4.01
C PRO A 166 -28.26 -0.30 -4.90
N PHE A 167 -27.04 -0.80 -5.10
CA PHE A 167 -26.75 -2.11 -5.69
C PHE A 167 -25.94 -2.97 -4.71
N VAL A 168 -26.08 -4.29 -4.84
CA VAL A 168 -25.29 -5.26 -4.05
C VAL A 168 -24.01 -5.58 -4.81
N ILE A 169 -22.88 -5.74 -4.10
CA ILE A 169 -21.63 -6.25 -4.67
C ILE A 169 -21.78 -7.76 -4.95
N PRO A 170 -21.79 -8.22 -6.21
CA PRO A 170 -22.00 -9.63 -6.52
C PRO A 170 -20.85 -10.52 -6.06
N SER A 171 -21.14 -11.78 -5.75
CA SER A 171 -20.11 -12.79 -5.42
C SER A 171 -19.13 -12.36 -4.33
N PHE A 172 -19.59 -11.55 -3.37
CA PHE A 172 -18.78 -10.95 -2.30
C PHE A 172 -19.27 -11.44 -0.92
N PRO A 173 -18.40 -11.61 0.09
CA PRO A 173 -18.83 -12.03 1.42
C PRO A 173 -19.76 -10.99 2.07
N GLY A 174 -21.00 -11.39 2.32
CA GLY A 174 -22.03 -10.52 2.89
C GLY A 174 -22.83 -9.75 1.83
N GLU A 175 -23.98 -9.23 2.23
CA GLU A 175 -24.86 -8.42 1.35
C GLU A 175 -24.48 -6.94 1.46
N ILE A 176 -23.28 -6.60 0.99
CA ILE A 176 -22.80 -5.21 0.99
C ILE A 176 -23.52 -4.42 -0.11
N LYS A 177 -24.20 -3.35 0.28
CA LYS A 177 -24.89 -2.42 -0.61
C LYS A 177 -24.11 -1.13 -0.70
N LEU A 178 -23.92 -0.66 -1.93
CA LEU A 178 -23.32 0.63 -2.24
C LEU A 178 -24.19 1.36 -3.24
N THR A 179 -24.00 2.67 -3.32
CA THR A 179 -24.56 3.56 -4.33
C THR A 179 -23.45 4.06 -5.26
N ARG A 180 -23.78 4.67 -6.40
CA ARG A 180 -22.77 5.25 -7.29
C ARG A 180 -22.00 6.38 -6.58
N MET A 181 -22.68 7.14 -5.72
CA MET A 181 -22.07 8.22 -4.94
C MET A 181 -21.02 7.75 -3.91
N GLU A 182 -21.03 6.47 -3.55
CA GLU A 182 -20.04 5.87 -2.64
C GLU A 182 -18.85 5.26 -3.38
N LEU A 183 -18.88 5.24 -4.72
CA LEU A 183 -17.76 4.79 -5.54
C LEU A 183 -16.79 5.94 -5.83
N PRO A 184 -15.49 5.64 -6.00
CA PRO A 184 -14.54 6.60 -6.53
C PRO A 184 -14.95 7.14 -7.91
N ASP A 185 -14.67 8.43 -8.16
CA ASP A 185 -15.07 9.15 -9.38
C ASP A 185 -14.69 8.44 -10.69
N PHE A 186 -13.55 7.75 -10.71
CA PHE A 186 -13.09 7.03 -11.90
C PHE A 186 -13.99 5.86 -12.32
N TYR A 187 -14.86 5.35 -11.44
CA TYR A 187 -15.92 4.39 -11.82
C TYR A 187 -17.15 5.08 -12.43
N LEU A 188 -17.30 6.38 -12.24
CA LEU A 188 -18.47 7.15 -12.65
C LEU A 188 -18.30 7.83 -14.01
N GLN A 189 -17.06 7.94 -14.48
CA GLN A 189 -16.73 8.60 -15.74
C GLN A 189 -17.17 7.77 -16.95
N GLU A 190 -17.78 8.45 -17.92
CA GLU A 190 -18.18 7.83 -19.21
C GLU A 190 -16.97 7.55 -20.11
N VAL A 191 -15.94 8.39 -20.00
CA VAL A 191 -14.68 8.25 -20.75
C VAL A 191 -13.65 7.63 -19.83
N GLU A 192 -13.01 6.58 -20.31
CA GLU A 192 -11.96 5.88 -19.57
C GLU A 192 -10.67 6.71 -19.54
N THR A 193 -10.31 7.19 -18.35
CA THR A 193 -9.05 7.88 -18.07
C THR A 193 -7.86 6.92 -18.04
N ASP A 194 -6.65 7.44 -18.24
CA ASP A 194 -5.43 6.62 -18.20
C ASP A 194 -5.17 6.06 -16.79
N PHE A 195 -5.62 6.76 -15.74
CA PHE A 195 -5.64 6.22 -14.39
C PHE A 195 -6.57 5.01 -14.23
N TYR A 196 -7.78 5.07 -14.80
CA TYR A 196 -8.71 3.95 -14.74
C TYR A 196 -8.19 2.72 -15.51
N LYS A 197 -7.55 2.93 -16.68
CA LYS A 197 -6.84 1.85 -17.40
C LYS A 197 -5.75 1.23 -16.54
N LEU A 198 -4.91 2.06 -15.91
CA LEU A 198 -3.86 1.57 -15.02
C LEU A 198 -4.41 0.76 -13.85
N LEU A 199 -5.55 1.15 -13.28
CA LEU A 199 -6.21 0.39 -12.22
C LEU A 199 -6.72 -0.98 -12.70
N LYS A 200 -7.32 -1.05 -13.90
CA LYS A 200 -7.73 -2.33 -14.49
C LYS A 200 -6.54 -3.24 -14.73
N GLU A 201 -5.47 -2.70 -15.33
CA GLU A 201 -4.21 -3.42 -15.56
C GLU A 201 -3.60 -3.89 -14.22
N ALA A 202 -3.66 -3.07 -13.17
CA ALA A 202 -3.18 -3.43 -11.83
C ALA A 202 -3.95 -4.64 -11.26
N ILE A 203 -5.29 -4.61 -11.31
CA ILE A 203 -6.16 -5.70 -10.84
C ILE A 203 -5.92 -6.98 -11.64
N GLU A 204 -5.79 -6.87 -12.97
CA GLU A 204 -5.47 -8.01 -13.84
C GLU A 204 -4.09 -8.60 -13.53
N SER A 205 -3.10 -7.76 -13.22
CA SER A 205 -1.75 -8.21 -12.91
C SER A 205 -1.64 -9.06 -11.65
N GLU A 206 -2.65 -9.03 -10.77
CA GLU A 206 -2.70 -9.88 -9.57
C GLU A 206 -2.80 -11.37 -9.93
N PHE A 207 -3.42 -11.70 -11.06
CA PHE A 207 -3.54 -13.09 -11.56
C PHE A 207 -2.31 -13.57 -12.32
N THR A 208 -1.52 -12.66 -12.88
CA THR A 208 -0.31 -12.99 -13.66
C THR A 208 0.98 -12.86 -12.86
N SER A 209 0.94 -12.16 -11.73
CA SER A 209 2.02 -12.10 -10.75
C SER A 209 2.21 -13.46 -10.05
N TYR A 210 3.36 -13.65 -9.42
CA TYR A 210 3.59 -14.83 -8.56
C TYR A 210 2.61 -14.85 -7.37
N GLY A 211 2.24 -13.66 -6.89
CA GLY A 211 1.20 -13.46 -5.88
C GLY A 211 1.18 -12.02 -5.37
N VAL A 212 0.39 -11.78 -4.32
CA VAL A 212 0.15 -10.44 -3.76
C VAL A 212 0.53 -10.39 -2.29
N VAL A 213 1.31 -9.40 -1.91
CA VAL A 213 1.59 -9.08 -0.50
C VAL A 213 0.64 -7.95 -0.08
N VAL A 214 -0.13 -8.19 0.97
CA VAL A 214 -1.18 -7.27 1.44
C VAL A 214 -0.81 -6.76 2.82
N ASN A 215 -0.83 -5.43 2.99
CA ASN A 215 -0.64 -4.78 4.29
C ASN A 215 -1.91 -4.86 5.16
N SER A 216 -2.29 -6.09 5.52
CA SER A 216 -3.40 -6.42 6.41
C SER A 216 -3.02 -7.64 7.26
N PHE A 217 -3.91 -8.07 8.16
CA PHE A 217 -3.74 -9.28 8.97
C PHE A 217 -5.05 -10.08 9.00
N TYR A 218 -4.94 -11.40 9.21
CA TYR A 218 -6.05 -12.33 8.98
C TYR A 218 -7.25 -12.03 9.89
N GLU A 219 -7.01 -11.77 11.17
CA GLU A 219 -8.06 -11.58 12.17
C GLU A 219 -8.88 -10.30 11.92
N LEU A 220 -8.34 -9.33 11.17
CA LEU A 220 -9.06 -8.11 10.81
C LEU A 220 -10.22 -8.40 9.84
N GLU A 221 -9.98 -9.27 8.87
CA GLU A 221 -10.86 -9.45 7.72
C GLU A 221 -10.84 -10.89 7.17
N PRO A 222 -11.12 -11.91 8.01
CA PRO A 222 -10.90 -13.32 7.64
C PRO A 222 -11.77 -13.75 6.46
N ALA A 223 -13.02 -13.28 6.39
CA ALA A 223 -13.94 -13.59 5.29
C ALA A 223 -13.42 -13.07 3.94
N TYR A 224 -12.78 -11.91 3.92
CA TYR A 224 -12.28 -11.28 2.71
C TYR A 224 -10.90 -11.82 2.32
N ALA A 225 -10.05 -12.14 3.30
CA ALA A 225 -8.79 -12.85 3.06
C ALA A 225 -9.04 -14.24 2.45
N ASP A 226 -10.01 -14.98 2.98
CA ASP A 226 -10.42 -16.29 2.45
C ASP A 226 -11.08 -16.16 1.08
N HIS A 227 -11.96 -15.17 0.88
CA HIS A 227 -12.56 -14.91 -0.42
C HIS A 227 -11.48 -14.65 -1.49
N TYR A 228 -10.54 -13.75 -1.20
CA TYR A 228 -9.48 -13.40 -2.13
C TYR A 228 -8.57 -14.60 -2.47
N ARG A 229 -8.18 -15.39 -1.47
CA ARG A 229 -7.31 -16.57 -1.68
C ARG A 229 -8.03 -17.76 -2.30
N LYS A 230 -9.25 -18.07 -1.86
CA LYS A 230 -9.94 -19.34 -2.18
C LYS A 230 -10.99 -19.19 -3.27
N VAL A 231 -11.72 -18.08 -3.31
CA VAL A 231 -12.80 -17.85 -4.28
C VAL A 231 -12.24 -17.20 -5.54
N LEU A 232 -11.41 -16.16 -5.40
CA LEU A 232 -10.72 -15.57 -6.56
C LEU A 232 -9.50 -16.39 -7.00
N GLY A 233 -8.98 -17.26 -6.14
CA GLY A 233 -7.83 -18.13 -6.45
C GLY A 233 -6.50 -17.38 -6.50
N ILE A 234 -6.42 -16.17 -5.94
CA ILE A 234 -5.21 -15.35 -5.98
C ILE A 234 -4.29 -15.75 -4.83
N LYS A 235 -3.05 -16.09 -5.17
CA LYS A 235 -2.02 -16.35 -4.17
C LYS A 235 -1.66 -15.05 -3.46
N ALA A 236 -1.84 -15.01 -2.15
CA ALA A 236 -1.59 -13.79 -1.38
C ALA A 236 -0.99 -14.10 -0.01
N TRP A 237 -0.34 -13.12 0.60
CA TRP A 237 0.13 -13.15 1.99
C TRP A 237 -0.23 -11.86 2.70
N HIS A 238 -0.70 -11.99 3.93
CA HIS A 238 -0.99 -10.86 4.79
C HIS A 238 0.17 -10.68 5.77
N ILE A 239 0.87 -9.56 5.71
CA ILE A 239 2.07 -9.33 6.53
C ILE A 239 1.96 -8.07 7.39
N GLY A 240 0.78 -7.48 7.41
CA GLY A 240 0.49 -6.21 8.07
C GLY A 240 0.08 -6.36 9.54
N PRO A 241 -0.13 -5.23 10.22
CA PRO A 241 0.21 -3.89 9.75
C PRO A 241 1.72 -3.66 9.85
N VAL A 242 2.37 -3.40 8.71
CA VAL A 242 3.84 -3.34 8.61
C VAL A 242 4.42 -2.21 9.46
N SER A 243 3.65 -1.17 9.74
CA SER A 243 4.06 -0.03 10.58
C SER A 243 4.46 -0.41 12.00
N LEU A 244 3.98 -1.54 12.53
CA LEU A 244 4.31 -2.04 13.87
C LEU A 244 5.74 -2.59 13.99
N CYS A 245 6.50 -2.68 12.89
CA CYS A 245 7.94 -2.98 12.97
C CYS A 245 8.71 -1.88 13.72
N ASN A 246 8.23 -0.64 13.68
CA ASN A 246 8.83 0.49 14.38
C ASN A 246 8.37 0.50 15.84
N LYS A 247 9.25 0.07 16.76
CA LYS A 247 8.91 -0.07 18.19
C LYS A 247 9.20 1.21 18.97
N ASP A 248 10.31 1.87 18.66
CA ASP A 248 10.81 3.02 19.38
C ASP A 248 10.06 4.33 19.02
N ALA A 249 9.97 5.25 19.99
CA ALA A 249 9.25 6.50 19.82
C ALA A 249 9.90 7.39 18.75
N GLU A 250 11.24 7.37 18.66
CA GLU A 250 12.00 8.12 17.66
C GLU A 250 11.73 7.59 16.24
N ASP A 251 11.72 6.26 16.05
CA ASP A 251 11.39 5.65 14.76
C ASP A 251 9.96 5.98 14.31
N LYS A 252 9.01 6.01 15.25
CA LYS A 252 7.63 6.41 14.96
C LYS A 252 7.52 7.89 14.60
N ALA A 253 8.26 8.76 15.29
CA ALA A 253 8.24 10.20 15.04
C ALA A 253 8.90 10.57 13.70
N GLN A 254 9.93 9.83 13.29
CA GLN A 254 10.65 10.03 12.03
C GLN A 254 9.99 9.31 10.83
N ARG A 255 8.88 8.61 11.06
CA ARG A 255 8.15 7.88 10.02
C ARG A 255 7.36 8.84 9.12
N GLY A 256 7.91 9.11 7.93
CA GLY A 256 7.24 9.89 6.90
C GLY A 256 7.60 11.38 6.92
N LYS A 257 6.66 12.23 6.50
CA LYS A 257 6.87 13.69 6.45
C LYS A 257 6.82 14.28 7.86
N GLU A 258 7.67 15.27 8.13
CA GLU A 258 7.61 16.04 9.37
C GLU A 258 6.23 16.68 9.53
N ALA A 259 5.69 16.61 10.75
CA ALA A 259 4.42 17.23 11.07
C ALA A 259 4.48 18.72 10.76
N SER A 260 3.43 19.26 10.14
CA SER A 260 3.33 20.68 9.82
C SER A 260 3.09 21.57 11.06
N ILE A 261 2.86 20.94 12.22
CA ILE A 261 2.61 21.57 13.51
C ILE A 261 3.52 20.92 14.55
N ASP A 262 4.06 21.74 15.45
CA ASP A 262 4.90 21.27 16.54
C ASP A 262 4.08 20.62 17.67
N GLU A 263 4.69 19.73 18.45
CA GLU A 263 4.03 19.07 19.59
C GLU A 263 3.49 20.09 20.60
N GLN A 264 4.25 21.16 20.85
CA GLN A 264 3.86 22.23 21.75
C GLN A 264 2.69 23.06 21.19
N GLU A 265 2.62 23.22 19.88
CA GLU A 265 1.50 23.88 19.20
C GLU A 265 0.22 23.04 19.29
N CYS A 266 0.32 21.71 19.14
CA CYS A 266 -0.77 20.76 19.34
C CYS A 266 -1.37 20.84 20.75
N LEU A 267 -0.53 20.94 21.79
CA LEU A 267 -0.98 21.12 23.18
C LEU A 267 -1.67 22.47 23.41
N ASN A 268 -1.23 23.53 22.72
CA ASN A 268 -1.80 24.87 22.85
C ASN A 268 -3.19 24.99 22.20
N VAL A 269 -3.45 24.27 21.10
CA VAL A 269 -4.77 24.25 20.43
C VAL A 269 -5.85 23.69 21.37
N GLY A 270 -5.52 22.69 22.21
CA GLY A 270 -6.42 22.13 23.21
C GLY A 270 -6.70 23.05 24.42
N ALA A 271 -5.86 24.07 24.63
CA ALA A 271 -5.96 25.01 25.76
C ALA A 271 -6.56 26.38 25.39
N GLN A 272 -6.82 26.63 24.10
CA GLN A 272 -7.37 27.90 23.63
C GLN A 272 -8.89 28.02 23.86
N GLN A 273 -9.31 29.13 24.47
CA GLN A 273 -10.72 29.49 24.64
C GLN A 273 -11.19 30.32 23.44
N TRP A 274 -11.96 29.72 22.53
CA TRP A 274 -12.45 30.36 21.32
C TRP A 274 -13.66 31.27 21.62
N THR A 275 -13.53 32.57 21.36
CA THR A 275 -14.60 33.57 21.55
C THR A 275 -15.13 34.10 20.21
N ARG A 276 -15.90 33.28 19.49
CA ARG A 276 -16.85 33.77 18.47
C ARG A 276 -17.89 32.72 18.11
N VAL A 277 -19.17 33.06 18.28
CA VAL A 277 -20.31 32.19 17.97
C VAL A 277 -20.84 32.55 16.57
N VAL A 278 -20.75 31.61 15.64
CA VAL A 278 -21.56 31.54 14.41
C VAL A 278 -22.04 30.10 14.32
N ASP A 279 -23.36 29.87 14.26
CA ASP A 279 -24.07 28.57 14.35
C ASP A 279 -23.21 27.42 14.91
N GLY A 280 -22.91 27.53 16.21
CA GLY A 280 -21.99 26.65 16.89
C GLY A 280 -22.64 25.30 17.25
N ILE A 281 -21.91 24.22 17.01
CA ILE A 281 -22.17 22.94 17.65
C ILE A 281 -22.11 23.17 19.16
N LYS A 282 -23.17 22.77 19.88
CA LYS A 282 -23.25 22.92 21.34
C LYS A 282 -22.04 22.25 22.01
N SER A 283 -21.46 22.89 23.02
CA SER A 283 -20.34 22.36 23.81
C SER A 283 -20.59 20.94 24.30
N GLU A 284 -21.83 20.61 24.66
CA GLU A 284 -22.21 19.27 25.13
C GLU A 284 -22.23 18.23 24.01
N ALA A 285 -22.42 18.63 22.75
CA ALA A 285 -22.29 17.74 21.60
C ALA A 285 -20.82 17.48 21.27
N ILE A 286 -19.96 18.51 21.37
CA ILE A 286 -18.51 18.35 21.24
C ILE A 286 -17.96 17.48 22.38
N GLU A 287 -18.35 17.73 23.64
CA GLU A 287 -17.91 16.94 24.78
C GLU A 287 -18.36 15.48 24.66
N ARG A 288 -19.61 15.22 24.24
CA ARG A 288 -20.08 13.86 23.99
C ARG A 288 -19.32 13.17 22.85
N ALA A 289 -19.06 13.86 21.75
CA ALA A 289 -18.26 13.33 20.64
C ALA A 289 -16.82 13.02 21.11
N MET A 290 -16.18 13.93 21.85
CA MET A 290 -14.85 13.70 22.43
C MET A 290 -14.83 12.55 23.42
N ARG A 291 -15.83 12.43 24.30
CA ARG A 291 -15.95 11.29 25.22
C ARG A 291 -16.15 9.97 24.48
N GLN A 292 -16.94 9.95 23.41
CA GLN A 292 -17.10 8.77 22.56
C GLN A 292 -15.77 8.36 21.89
N ILE A 293 -15.01 9.33 21.39
CA ILE A 293 -13.71 9.09 20.74
C ILE A 293 -12.64 8.64 21.74
N LEU A 294 -12.61 9.20 22.95
CA LEU A 294 -11.54 8.97 23.92
C LEU A 294 -11.79 7.80 24.86
N VAL A 295 -13.06 7.53 25.22
CA VAL A 295 -13.42 6.57 26.28
C VAL A 295 -14.66 5.74 25.93
N GLY A 296 -15.27 5.97 24.75
CA GLY A 296 -16.47 5.27 24.33
C GLY A 296 -16.21 3.88 23.76
N GLU A 297 -17.28 3.26 23.27
CA GLU A 297 -17.25 1.96 22.59
C GLU A 297 -16.27 1.94 21.41
N GLU A 298 -16.20 3.03 20.64
CA GLU A 298 -15.25 3.18 19.53
C GLU A 298 -13.79 3.17 20.02
N ALA A 299 -13.50 3.82 21.15
CA ALA A 299 -12.16 3.78 21.76
C ALA A 299 -11.80 2.36 22.22
N ALA A 300 -12.74 1.64 22.84
CA ALA A 300 -12.57 0.25 23.25
C ALA A 300 -12.36 -0.68 22.04
N ARG A 301 -13.12 -0.48 20.97
CA ARG A 301 -12.98 -1.22 19.71
C ARG A 301 -11.64 -0.96 19.04
N ALA A 302 -11.21 0.30 18.94
CA ALA A 302 -9.91 0.67 18.41
C ALA A 302 -8.77 0.05 19.23
N LYS A 303 -8.87 0.04 20.56
CA LYS A 303 -7.89 -0.61 21.44
C LYS A 303 -7.84 -2.13 21.19
N ALA A 304 -8.99 -2.79 21.07
CA ALA A 304 -9.05 -4.23 20.79
C ALA A 304 -8.45 -4.57 19.43
N LEU A 305 -8.72 -3.77 18.39
CA LEU A 305 -8.10 -3.91 17.06
C LEU A 305 -6.59 -3.69 17.13
N GLY A 306 -6.12 -2.70 17.89
CA GLY A 306 -4.68 -2.46 18.08
C GLY A 306 -3.96 -3.58 18.82
N GLU A 307 -4.62 -4.24 19.78
CA GLU A 307 -4.08 -5.44 20.44
C GLU A 307 -4.06 -6.66 19.52
N MET A 308 -5.09 -6.83 18.70
CA MET A 308 -5.16 -7.89 17.70
C MET A 308 -4.05 -7.74 16.65
N ALA A 309 -3.86 -6.54 16.13
CA ALA A 309 -2.79 -6.20 15.19
C ALA A 309 -1.40 -6.49 15.77
N ARG A 310 -1.16 -6.17 17.06
CA ARG A 310 0.10 -6.49 17.75
C ARG A 310 0.33 -7.99 17.83
N ARG A 311 -0.68 -8.77 18.22
CA ARG A 311 -0.58 -10.24 18.26
C ARG A 311 -0.33 -10.84 16.88
N ALA A 312 -0.89 -10.26 15.82
CA ALA A 312 -0.71 -10.76 14.45
C ALA A 312 0.74 -10.67 13.96
N VAL A 313 1.49 -9.62 14.36
CA VAL A 313 2.89 -9.40 13.95
C VAL A 313 3.93 -10.02 14.88
N GLU A 314 3.52 -10.43 16.10
CA GLU A 314 4.36 -11.15 17.06
C GLU A 314 4.60 -12.61 16.63
N GLU A 315 5.61 -13.25 17.20
CA GLU A 315 5.94 -14.66 16.90
C GLU A 315 4.73 -15.57 17.15
N GLY A 316 4.38 -16.37 16.13
CA GLY A 316 3.18 -17.22 16.13
C GLY A 316 1.89 -16.52 15.68
N GLY A 317 1.90 -15.20 15.48
CA GLY A 317 0.80 -14.45 14.88
C GLY A 317 0.62 -14.74 13.38
N SER A 318 -0.54 -14.38 12.83
CA SER A 318 -0.89 -14.68 11.44
C SER A 318 0.08 -14.01 10.46
N SER A 319 0.34 -12.72 10.62
CA SER A 319 1.23 -11.94 9.75
C SER A 319 2.70 -12.35 9.88
N TYR A 320 3.13 -12.67 11.11
CA TYR A 320 4.46 -13.24 11.34
C TYR A 320 4.65 -14.56 10.59
N SER A 321 3.65 -15.44 10.67
CA SER A 321 3.67 -16.77 10.06
C SER A 321 3.61 -16.69 8.53
N ASP A 322 2.74 -15.85 7.98
CA ASP A 322 2.61 -15.64 6.53
C ASP A 322 3.89 -15.06 5.92
N LEU A 323 4.54 -14.10 6.59
CA LEU A 323 5.82 -13.55 6.13
C LEU A 323 6.93 -14.60 6.12
N ASN A 324 7.02 -15.44 7.16
CA ASN A 324 7.99 -16.54 7.18
C ASN A 324 7.69 -17.58 6.09
N ALA A 325 6.43 -17.95 5.90
CA ALA A 325 6.01 -18.87 4.85
C ALA A 325 6.38 -18.32 3.46
N LEU A 326 6.16 -17.03 3.22
CA LEU A 326 6.56 -16.36 1.99
C LEU A 326 8.07 -16.43 1.77
N ILE A 327 8.88 -16.13 2.79
CA ILE A 327 10.35 -16.17 2.68
C ILE A 327 10.85 -17.58 2.38
N GLU A 328 10.32 -18.60 3.07
CA GLU A 328 10.69 -19.99 2.80
C GLU A 328 10.28 -20.42 1.38
N GLU A 329 9.09 -20.02 0.94
CA GLU A 329 8.63 -20.33 -0.41
C GLU A 329 9.53 -19.71 -1.49
N LEU A 330 9.91 -18.43 -1.33
CA LEU A 330 10.85 -17.76 -2.23
C LEU A 330 12.24 -18.41 -2.19
N ARG A 331 12.69 -18.90 -1.02
CA ARG A 331 13.95 -19.67 -0.93
C ARG A 331 13.89 -20.94 -1.76
N LEU A 332 12.78 -21.68 -1.69
CA LEU A 332 12.57 -22.90 -2.46
C LEU A 332 12.46 -22.62 -3.97
N TYR A 333 11.90 -21.49 -4.37
CA TYR A 333 11.84 -21.07 -5.77
C TYR A 333 13.24 -20.84 -6.38
N CYS A 334 14.22 -20.42 -5.57
CA CYS A 334 15.58 -20.12 -6.02
C CYS A 334 16.55 -21.33 -6.00
N LEU A 335 16.11 -22.52 -5.59
CA LEU A 335 16.91 -23.75 -5.57
C LEU A 335 16.88 -24.48 -6.91
#